data_AF-A0A3M7MBE4-F1
#
_entry.id   AF-A0A3M7MBE4-F1
#
_cell.length_a   1.000
_cell.length_b   1.000
_cell.length_c   1.000
_cell.angle_alpha   90.00
_cell.angle_beta   90.00
_cell.angle_gamma   90.00
#
_symmetry.space_group_name_H-M   'P 1'
#
loop_
_entity.id
_entity.type
_entity.pdbx_description
1 polymer ?
#
loop_
_entity_poly.entity_id
_entity_poly.type
_entity_poly.pdbx_seq_one_letter_code
_entity_poly.pdbx_strand_id
1 'polypeptide(L)'
;MTQHSRPETQNGLTLKVNYIWGKFRNEIFSQDPDGHLTPLYTMNCGFLKPQLRFTRAGDKTQVIAQGTINSFSISAVCLIHGQKLVLKPLKRWKTHYNYLSHALRGVPISWIANSSMKVWDFVCINSVTQEPIAKFAVNLWAARNVGNFYFEKSAEEVPEGLRDEVVVTGLTLMYTMTTRINNPVQLLGAAFAKPGKVEGEEGRTGMELEDREQPGKVKSS
;
A
#
# COMPACT_ATOMS: atom_id res chain seq x y z
N MET A 1 4.43 -1.62 -22.50
CA MET A 1 4.73 -0.81 -21.30
C MET A 1 3.64 0.24 -21.17
N THR A 2 2.60 -0.04 -20.40
CA THR A 2 1.53 0.92 -20.14
C THR A 2 2.03 1.85 -19.03
N GLN A 3 2.43 3.08 -19.37
CA GLN A 3 2.57 4.16 -18.39
C GLN A 3 1.21 4.29 -17.70
N HIS A 4 1.12 3.94 -16.42
CA HIS A 4 -0.04 4.32 -15.61
C HIS A 4 0.10 5.80 -15.30
N SER A 5 -0.43 6.61 -16.20
CA SER A 5 -0.57 8.04 -16.09
C SER A 5 -1.25 8.39 -14.77
N ARG A 6 -0.78 9.48 -14.15
CA ARG A 6 -1.24 10.01 -12.88
C ARG A 6 -2.77 10.19 -12.90
N PRO A 7 -3.52 9.76 -11.86
CA PRO A 7 -4.83 10.33 -11.59
C PRO A 7 -4.60 11.82 -11.27
N GLU A 8 -4.78 12.67 -12.28
CA GLU A 8 -4.68 14.14 -12.21
C GLU A 8 -6.06 14.77 -12.38
N THR A 9 -7.05 14.29 -11.64
CA THR A 9 -8.23 15.12 -11.45
C THR A 9 -7.76 16.36 -10.67
N GLN A 10 -7.82 17.54 -11.31
CA GLN A 10 -7.48 18.83 -10.69
C GLN A 10 -8.29 19.09 -9.40
N ASN A 11 -9.39 18.35 -9.21
CA ASN A 11 -10.31 18.42 -8.08
C ASN A 11 -10.24 17.19 -7.14
N GLY A 12 -9.28 16.28 -7.33
CA GLY A 12 -9.13 15.09 -6.50
C GLY A 12 -8.66 15.42 -5.07
N LEU A 13 -9.13 14.66 -4.08
CA LEU A 13 -8.67 14.81 -2.70
C LEU A 13 -7.16 14.58 -2.61
N THR A 14 -6.44 15.56 -2.07
CA THR A 14 -5.00 15.47 -1.83
C THR A 14 -4.70 15.38 -0.33
N LEU A 15 -3.94 14.36 0.07
CA LEU A 15 -3.44 14.24 1.44
C LEU A 15 -1.92 14.37 1.47
N LYS A 16 -1.39 15.29 2.28
CA LYS A 16 0.05 15.46 2.49
C LYS A 16 0.53 14.59 3.65
N VAL A 17 1.62 13.86 3.45
CA VAL A 17 2.27 13.05 4.49
C VAL A 17 3.60 13.68 4.87
N ASN A 18 3.70 14.18 6.09
CA ASN A 18 4.91 14.79 6.63
C ASN A 18 5.54 13.90 7.69
N TYR A 19 6.87 13.79 7.68
CA TYR A 19 7.62 13.06 8.70
C TYR A 19 8.15 14.00 9.77
N ILE A 20 8.01 13.57 11.02
CA ILE A 20 8.58 14.24 12.19
C ILE A 20 9.67 13.34 12.75
N TRP A 21 10.92 13.63 12.35
CA TRP A 21 12.11 12.90 12.75
C TRP A 21 12.21 12.64 14.25
N GLY A 22 12.09 13.69 15.06
CA GLY A 22 12.28 13.59 16.52
C GLY A 22 11.26 12.71 17.24
N LYS A 23 10.16 12.33 16.57
CA LYS A 23 9.08 11.51 17.15
C LYS A 23 8.79 10.24 16.36
N PHE A 24 9.56 9.97 15.28
CA PHE A 24 9.37 8.81 14.40
C PHE A 24 7.90 8.60 14.02
N ARG A 25 7.25 9.69 13.65
CA ARG A 25 5.82 9.71 13.32
C ARG A 25 5.58 10.45 12.02
N ASN A 26 4.52 10.05 11.33
CA ASN A 26 3.98 10.78 10.20
C ASN A 26 2.72 11.51 10.61
N GLU A 27 2.57 12.73 10.14
CA GLU A 27 1.34 13.50 10.23
C GLU A 27 0.74 13.62 8.83
N ILE A 28 -0.54 13.26 8.72
CA ILE A 28 -1.26 13.24 7.46
C ILE A 28 -2.31 14.34 7.50
N PHE A 29 -2.28 15.22 6.50
CA PHE A 29 -3.15 16.38 6.40
C PHE A 29 -3.99 16.29 5.12
N SER A 30 -5.26 16.66 5.20
CA SER A 30 -6.02 17.04 4.02
C SER A 30 -5.51 18.38 3.52
N GLN A 31 -5.34 18.53 2.22
CA GLN A 31 -5.03 19.79 1.58
C GLN A 31 -6.22 20.24 0.74
N ASP A 32 -6.71 21.45 0.98
CA ASP A 32 -7.74 22.08 0.17
C ASP A 32 -7.13 22.80 -1.06
N PRO A 33 -7.95 23.25 -2.03
CA PRO A 33 -7.47 23.97 -3.22
C PRO A 33 -6.71 25.26 -2.89
N ASP A 34 -7.04 25.93 -1.78
CA ASP A 34 -6.40 27.15 -1.31
C ASP A 34 -5.06 26.87 -0.60
N GLY A 35 -4.72 25.59 -0.41
CA GLY A 35 -3.46 25.13 0.17
C GLY A 35 -3.45 25.04 1.69
N HIS A 36 -4.57 25.31 2.35
CA HIS A 36 -4.72 25.15 3.78
C HIS A 36 -4.76 23.66 4.17
N LEU A 37 -4.14 23.35 5.32
CA LEU A 37 -3.85 21.99 5.76
C LEU A 37 -4.64 21.64 7.01
N THR A 38 -5.57 20.69 6.87
CA THR A 38 -6.37 20.17 7.98
C THR A 38 -5.81 18.83 8.44
N PRO A 39 -5.36 18.70 9.70
CA PRO A 39 -4.76 17.45 10.17
C PRO A 39 -5.83 16.35 10.28
N LEU A 40 -5.54 15.18 9.71
CA LEU A 40 -6.45 14.02 9.71
C LEU A 40 -5.93 12.89 10.60
N TYR A 41 -4.68 12.50 10.41
CA TYR A 41 -4.12 11.31 11.05
C TYR A 41 -2.74 11.57 11.63
N THR A 42 -2.42 10.83 12.69
CA THR A 42 -1.05 10.63 13.16
C THR A 42 -0.72 9.15 13.05
N MET A 43 0.36 8.82 12.33
CA MET A 43 0.91 7.48 12.27
C MET A 43 2.20 7.41 13.07
N ASN A 44 2.20 6.68 14.18
CA ASN A 44 3.39 6.45 15.00
C ASN A 44 4.04 5.11 14.60
N CYS A 45 5.36 5.14 14.38
CA CYS A 45 6.14 3.92 14.17
C CYS A 45 6.65 3.40 15.52
N GLY A 46 6.30 2.17 15.88
CA GLY A 46 6.86 1.53 17.06
C GLY A 46 8.36 1.27 16.90
N PHE A 47 9.17 1.70 17.87
CA PHE A 47 10.62 1.43 17.87
C PHE A 47 10.96 -0.06 18.08
N LEU A 48 10.18 -0.76 18.92
CA LEU A 48 10.49 -2.12 19.37
C LEU A 48 9.67 -3.20 18.66
N LYS A 49 8.55 -2.83 18.04
CA LYS A 49 7.70 -3.74 17.28
C LYS A 49 7.48 -3.11 15.91
N PRO A 50 7.56 -3.89 14.82
CA PRO A 50 7.36 -3.40 13.45
C PRO A 50 5.85 -3.15 13.20
N GLN A 51 5.29 -2.25 13.99
CA GLN A 51 3.88 -1.90 14.04
C GLN A 51 3.73 -0.40 13.82
N LEU A 52 2.91 -0.06 12.84
CA LEU A 52 2.42 1.28 12.56
C LEU A 52 1.10 1.44 13.30
N ARG A 53 0.92 2.53 14.04
CA ARG A 53 -0.33 2.84 14.74
C ARG A 53 -0.89 4.16 14.24
N PHE A 54 -2.13 4.12 13.77
CA PHE A 54 -2.85 5.26 13.22
C PHE A 54 -3.89 5.76 14.24
N THR A 55 -3.85 7.04 14.55
CA THR A 55 -4.84 7.74 15.39
C THR A 55 -5.38 8.94 14.63
N ARG A 56 -6.57 9.43 15.00
CA ARG A 56 -7.08 10.71 14.49
C ARG A 56 -6.23 11.87 15.03
N ALA A 57 -6.20 12.99 14.32
CA ALA A 57 -5.45 14.16 14.77
C ALA A 57 -6.02 14.79 16.06
N GLY A 58 -7.34 14.79 16.22
CA GLY A 58 -8.03 15.37 17.38
C GLY A 58 -8.08 14.45 18.61
N ASP A 59 -8.04 13.13 18.41
CA ASP A 59 -8.06 12.14 19.48
C ASP A 59 -6.89 11.16 19.33
N LYS A 60 -5.88 11.37 20.18
CA LYS A 60 -4.66 10.54 20.22
C LYS A 60 -4.87 9.22 20.95
N THR A 61 -5.98 9.04 21.64
CA THR A 61 -6.29 7.82 22.41
C THR A 61 -7.01 6.79 21.55
N GLN A 62 -7.83 7.25 20.59
CA GLN A 62 -8.53 6.36 19.67
C GLN A 62 -7.62 5.89 18.53
N VAL A 63 -7.18 4.63 18.61
CA VAL A 63 -6.48 3.95 17.52
C VAL A 63 -7.51 3.48 16.50
N ILE A 64 -7.44 4.04 15.29
CA ILE A 64 -8.35 3.68 14.18
C ILE A 64 -7.82 2.51 13.38
N ALA A 65 -6.49 2.37 13.31
CA ALA A 65 -5.88 1.32 12.54
C ALA A 65 -4.46 0.96 13.01
N GLN A 66 -4.03 -0.24 12.64
CA GLN A 66 -2.70 -0.75 12.87
C GLN A 66 -2.18 -1.43 11.60
N GLY A 67 -0.94 -1.13 11.21
CA GLY A 67 -0.22 -1.85 10.16
C GLY A 67 0.90 -2.70 10.78
N THR A 68 1.00 -3.96 10.41
CA THR A 68 2.06 -4.86 10.87
C THR A 68 2.99 -5.20 9.72
N ILE A 69 4.26 -4.87 9.90
CA ILE A 69 5.34 -5.17 8.96
C ILE A 69 5.99 -6.48 9.40
N ASN A 70 5.85 -7.52 8.58
CA ASN A 70 6.43 -8.83 8.88
C ASN A 70 7.89 -8.87 8.45
N SER A 71 8.79 -9.35 9.32
CA SER A 71 10.22 -9.49 9.02
C SER A 71 10.54 -10.68 8.12
N PHE A 72 9.68 -11.70 8.06
CA PHE A 72 9.94 -12.96 7.33
C PHE A 72 8.95 -13.25 6.20
N SER A 73 7.79 -12.58 6.19
CA SER A 73 6.75 -12.79 5.18
C SER A 73 6.70 -11.62 4.22
N ILE A 74 6.48 -11.93 2.94
CA ILE A 74 6.20 -10.88 1.95
C ILE A 74 4.82 -10.24 2.10
N SER A 75 3.91 -10.84 2.88
CA SER A 75 2.59 -10.26 3.14
C SER A 75 2.67 -9.20 4.25
N ALA A 76 1.74 -8.24 4.22
CA ALA A 76 1.52 -7.29 5.30
C ALA A 76 0.09 -7.42 5.83
N VAL A 77 -0.11 -7.06 7.09
CA VAL A 77 -1.43 -7.16 7.74
C VAL A 77 -1.83 -5.79 8.26
N CYS A 78 -3.05 -5.36 7.95
CA CYS A 78 -3.67 -4.18 8.50
C CYS A 78 -4.86 -4.59 9.37
N LEU A 79 -5.08 -3.87 10.46
CA LEU A 79 -6.31 -3.92 11.26
C LEU A 79 -6.92 -2.52 11.17
N ILE A 80 -8.09 -2.37 10.55
CA ILE A 80 -8.72 -1.08 10.28
C ILE A 80 -10.12 -1.13 10.88
N HIS A 81 -10.43 -0.26 11.83
CA HIS A 81 -11.71 -0.28 12.55
C HIS A 81 -12.08 -1.67 13.10
N GLY A 82 -11.08 -2.39 13.61
CA GLY A 82 -11.24 -3.77 14.13
C GLY A 82 -11.34 -4.87 13.06
N GLN A 83 -11.39 -4.53 11.77
CA GLN A 83 -11.43 -5.49 10.68
C GLN A 83 -10.03 -5.82 10.16
N LYS A 84 -9.72 -7.12 10.10
CA LYS A 84 -8.43 -7.60 9.60
C LYS A 84 -8.41 -7.60 8.07
N LEU A 85 -7.34 -7.07 7.51
CA LEU A 85 -7.08 -7.00 6.08
C LEU A 85 -5.66 -7.50 5.83
N VAL A 86 -5.50 -8.43 4.88
CA VAL A 86 -4.19 -9.01 4.55
C VAL A 86 -3.79 -8.58 3.15
N LEU A 87 -2.71 -7.80 3.06
CA LEU A 87 -2.09 -7.42 1.79
C LEU A 87 -1.26 -8.61 1.31
N LYS A 88 -1.75 -9.30 0.29
CA LYS A 88 -1.06 -10.44 -0.31
C LYS A 88 -0.24 -10.02 -1.53
N PRO A 89 1.03 -10.42 -1.64
CA PRO A 89 1.80 -10.19 -2.84
C PRO A 89 1.30 -11.07 -3.98
N LEU A 90 1.17 -10.47 -5.16
CA LEU A 90 0.90 -11.15 -6.42
C LEU A 90 2.19 -11.56 -7.14
N LYS A 91 3.31 -10.89 -6.85
CA LYS A 91 4.62 -11.18 -7.42
C LYS A 91 5.69 -11.08 -6.33
N ARG A 92 6.73 -11.91 -6.41
CA ARG A 92 7.85 -11.90 -5.44
C ARG A 92 8.77 -10.69 -5.63
N TRP A 93 9.03 -10.32 -6.88
CA TRP A 93 10.03 -9.29 -7.26
C TRP A 93 9.44 -7.95 -7.68
N LYS A 94 8.12 -7.82 -7.69
CA LYS A 94 7.43 -6.57 -8.00
C LYS A 94 6.50 -6.23 -6.85
N THR A 95 6.46 -4.96 -6.47
CA THR A 95 5.45 -4.46 -5.53
C THR A 95 4.10 -4.47 -6.22
N HIS A 96 3.45 -5.62 -6.21
CA HIS A 96 2.09 -5.79 -6.66
C HIS A 96 1.37 -6.58 -5.59
N TYR A 97 0.48 -5.93 -4.85
CA TYR A 97 -0.24 -6.49 -3.72
C TYR A 97 -1.73 -6.40 -3.98
N ASN A 98 -2.48 -7.37 -3.50
CA ASN A 98 -3.93 -7.30 -3.54
C ASN A 98 -4.58 -7.65 -2.20
N TYR A 99 -5.81 -7.20 -2.03
CA TYR A 99 -6.67 -7.45 -0.89
C TYR A 99 -8.14 -7.22 -1.26
N LEU A 100 -9.06 -7.68 -0.42
CA LEU A 100 -10.49 -7.33 -0.56
C LEU A 100 -10.77 -6.12 0.34
N SER A 101 -11.31 -5.07 -0.27
CA SER A 101 -11.67 -3.83 0.40
C SER A 101 -12.88 -4.03 1.29
N HIS A 102 -12.77 -3.68 2.58
CA HIS A 102 -13.94 -3.68 3.45
C HIS A 102 -14.81 -2.45 3.16
N ALA A 103 -14.16 -1.31 2.89
CA ALA A 103 -14.83 -0.05 2.54
C ALA A 103 -15.66 -0.15 1.25
N LEU A 104 -15.25 -0.97 0.29
CA LEU A 104 -15.95 -1.22 -0.98
C LEU A 104 -16.65 -2.59 -1.01
N ARG A 105 -17.08 -3.13 0.14
CA ARG A 105 -17.92 -4.35 0.22
C ARG A 105 -17.32 -5.58 -0.49
N GLY A 106 -16.02 -5.81 -0.28
CA GLY A 106 -15.30 -6.97 -0.79
C GLY A 106 -14.70 -6.80 -2.19
N VAL A 107 -14.77 -5.61 -2.81
CA VAL A 107 -14.11 -5.36 -4.10
C VAL A 107 -12.60 -5.62 -3.99
N PRO A 108 -12.01 -6.40 -4.91
CA PRO A 108 -10.58 -6.63 -4.92
C PRO A 108 -9.84 -5.36 -5.37
N ILE A 109 -8.89 -4.93 -4.57
CA ILE A 109 -8.03 -3.77 -4.83
C ILE A 109 -6.59 -4.24 -4.97
N SER A 110 -5.86 -3.62 -5.90
CA SER A 110 -4.43 -3.82 -6.08
C SER A 110 -3.64 -2.55 -5.79
N TRP A 111 -2.52 -2.70 -5.07
CA TRP A 111 -1.45 -1.70 -5.01
C TRP A 111 -0.31 -2.11 -5.93
N ILE A 112 0.08 -1.24 -6.85
CA ILE A 112 1.19 -1.43 -7.79
C ILE A 112 2.20 -0.33 -7.55
N ALA A 113 3.45 -0.68 -7.19
CA ALA A 113 4.50 0.32 -7.07
C ALA A 113 5.39 0.40 -8.32
N ASN A 114 5.70 1.62 -8.71
CA ASN A 114 6.64 1.99 -9.75
C ASN A 114 7.66 2.94 -9.13
N SER A 115 8.95 2.61 -9.26
CA SER A 115 10.03 3.45 -8.76
C SER A 115 10.78 4.11 -9.90
N SER A 116 11.10 5.39 -9.73
CA SER A 116 12.08 6.13 -10.52
C SER A 116 13.25 6.54 -9.61
N MET A 117 14.26 7.23 -10.16
CA MET A 117 15.41 7.70 -9.38
C MET A 117 15.04 8.68 -8.26
N LYS A 118 13.92 9.42 -8.40
CA LYS A 118 13.52 10.48 -7.45
C LYS A 118 12.25 10.17 -6.68
N VAL A 119 11.36 9.37 -7.26
CA VAL A 119 10.00 9.16 -6.76
C VAL A 119 9.69 7.68 -6.70
N TRP A 120 8.97 7.28 -5.66
CA TRP A 120 8.39 5.94 -5.56
C TRP A 120 6.87 6.06 -5.49
N ASP A 121 6.23 5.72 -6.59
CA ASP A 121 4.80 5.82 -6.75
C ASP A 121 4.14 4.49 -6.42
N PHE A 122 3.09 4.51 -5.61
CA PHE A 122 2.21 3.39 -5.37
C PHE A 122 0.83 3.75 -5.92
N VAL A 123 0.32 2.98 -6.87
CA VAL A 123 -0.99 3.20 -7.49
C VAL A 123 -1.97 2.17 -6.96
N CYS A 124 -3.06 2.64 -6.37
CA CYS A 124 -4.18 1.86 -5.88
C CYS A 124 -5.24 1.79 -6.96
N ILE A 125 -5.59 0.59 -7.43
CA ILE A 125 -6.55 0.38 -8.50
C ILE A 125 -7.59 -0.66 -8.09
N ASN A 126 -8.78 -0.57 -8.69
CA ASN A 126 -9.73 -1.67 -8.68
C ASN A 126 -9.15 -2.82 -9.53
N SER A 127 -8.97 -4.01 -8.94
CA SER A 127 -8.34 -5.13 -9.64
C SER A 127 -9.19 -5.66 -10.81
N VAL A 128 -10.51 -5.44 -10.81
CA VAL A 128 -11.42 -5.89 -11.87
C VAL A 128 -11.52 -4.86 -12.98
N THR A 129 -11.90 -3.62 -12.65
CA THR A 129 -12.15 -2.58 -13.66
C THR A 129 -10.87 -1.90 -14.13
N GLN A 130 -9.75 -2.08 -13.42
CA GLN A 130 -8.49 -1.37 -13.63
C GLN A 130 -8.58 0.16 -13.45
N GLU A 131 -9.69 0.65 -12.89
CA GLU A 131 -9.86 2.07 -12.59
C GLU A 131 -8.97 2.51 -11.42
N PRO A 132 -8.31 3.68 -11.52
CA PRO A 132 -7.52 4.22 -10.43
C PRO A 132 -8.41 4.69 -9.28
N ILE A 133 -8.03 4.35 -8.06
CA ILE A 133 -8.68 4.80 -6.82
C ILE A 133 -7.87 5.92 -6.21
N ALA A 134 -6.57 5.70 -6.05
CA ALA A 134 -5.64 6.66 -5.50
C ALA A 134 -4.20 6.39 -5.94
N LYS A 135 -3.33 7.38 -5.75
CA LYS A 135 -1.88 7.28 -5.91
C LYS A 135 -1.20 7.81 -4.66
N PHE A 136 -0.27 7.06 -4.11
CA PHE A 136 0.66 7.56 -3.10
C PHE A 136 2.02 7.81 -3.73
N ALA A 137 2.38 9.07 -3.92
CA ALA A 137 3.66 9.48 -4.51
C ALA A 137 4.66 9.82 -3.41
N VAL A 138 5.67 8.97 -3.22
CA VAL A 138 6.71 9.14 -2.20
C VAL A 138 7.92 9.84 -2.79
N ASN A 139 8.38 10.90 -2.14
CA ASN A 139 9.64 11.55 -2.52
C ASN A 139 10.79 10.94 -1.72
N LEU A 140 11.59 10.10 -2.37
CA LEU A 140 12.69 9.36 -1.72
C LEU A 140 13.78 10.26 -1.14
N TRP A 141 13.88 11.51 -1.62
CA TRP A 141 14.93 12.46 -1.23
C TRP A 141 14.42 13.53 -0.27
N ALA A 142 13.13 13.56 0.03
CA ALA A 142 12.57 14.61 0.86
C ALA A 142 12.82 14.34 2.34
N ALA A 143 13.49 15.30 2.99
CA ALA A 143 13.74 15.23 4.42
C ALA A 143 12.46 15.38 5.25
N ARG A 144 11.44 16.14 4.82
CA ARG A 144 10.25 16.44 5.65
C ARG A 144 8.92 15.96 5.10
N ASN A 145 8.72 16.02 3.77
CA ASN A 145 7.51 15.53 3.13
C ASN A 145 7.77 14.12 2.61
N VAL A 146 7.20 13.09 3.24
CA VAL A 146 7.39 11.70 2.78
C VAL A 146 6.75 11.51 1.41
N GLY A 147 5.59 12.12 1.20
CA GLY A 147 4.86 12.02 -0.03
C GLY A 147 3.45 12.55 0.09
N ASN A 148 2.66 12.35 -0.97
CA ASN A 148 1.27 12.77 -1.01
C ASN A 148 0.39 11.65 -1.56
N PHE A 149 -0.80 11.49 -0.98
CA PHE A 149 -1.88 10.74 -1.59
C PHE A 149 -2.69 11.66 -2.51
N TYR A 150 -3.03 11.16 -3.69
CA TYR A 150 -3.91 11.78 -4.66
C TYR A 150 -5.04 10.80 -4.93
N PHE A 151 -6.27 11.14 -4.56
CA PHE A 151 -7.45 10.35 -4.87
C PHE A 151 -8.03 10.81 -6.20
N GLU A 152 -8.63 9.87 -6.94
CA GLU A 152 -9.28 10.21 -8.21
C GLU A 152 -10.53 11.07 -7.99
N LYS A 153 -11.22 10.88 -6.86
CA LYS A 153 -12.45 11.58 -6.50
C LYS A 153 -12.22 12.75 -5.53
N SER A 154 -13.17 13.68 -5.50
CA SER A 154 -13.17 14.83 -4.59
C SER A 154 -13.31 14.42 -3.12
N ALA A 155 -13.08 15.35 -2.19
CA ALA A 155 -13.13 15.08 -0.75
C ALA A 155 -14.53 14.65 -0.29
N GLU A 156 -15.57 15.20 -0.92
CA GLU A 156 -16.99 14.95 -0.64
C GLU A 156 -17.42 13.55 -1.11
N GLU A 157 -16.80 13.06 -2.18
CA GLU A 157 -17.13 11.78 -2.81
C GLU A 157 -16.33 10.59 -2.26
N VAL A 158 -15.24 10.85 -1.52
CA VAL A 158 -14.42 9.79 -0.90
C VAL A 158 -14.96 9.47 0.50
N PRO A 159 -15.57 8.29 0.71
CA PRO A 159 -16.05 7.92 2.04
C PRO A 159 -14.88 7.78 3.03
N GLU A 160 -15.12 8.15 4.27
CA GLU A 160 -14.09 8.10 5.32
C GLU A 160 -13.46 6.70 5.48
N GLY A 161 -14.27 5.64 5.44
CA GLY A 161 -13.77 4.27 5.51
C GLY A 161 -12.81 3.92 4.37
N LEU A 162 -13.09 4.39 3.15
CA LEU A 162 -12.20 4.19 2.00
C LEU A 162 -10.91 4.99 2.15
N ARG A 163 -11.02 6.25 2.60
CA ARG A 163 -9.86 7.10 2.87
C ARG A 163 -8.94 6.46 3.91
N ASP A 164 -9.50 6.00 5.03
CA ASP A 164 -8.76 5.32 6.09
C ASP A 164 -8.07 4.06 5.53
N GLU A 165 -8.79 3.25 4.76
CA GLU A 165 -8.27 2.02 4.16
C GLU A 165 -7.10 2.28 3.21
N VAL A 166 -7.24 3.24 2.29
CA VAL A 166 -6.20 3.63 1.33
C VAL A 166 -4.96 4.19 2.04
N VAL A 167 -5.14 5.09 3.02
CA VAL A 167 -4.03 5.69 3.75
C VAL A 167 -3.25 4.63 4.52
N VAL A 168 -3.96 3.77 5.27
CA VAL A 168 -3.34 2.74 6.10
C VAL A 168 -2.62 1.70 5.25
N THR A 169 -3.27 1.20 4.20
CA THR A 169 -2.67 0.16 3.35
C THR A 169 -1.49 0.71 2.54
N GLY A 170 -1.59 1.92 2.00
CA GLY A 170 -0.50 2.57 1.26
C GLY A 170 0.74 2.82 2.11
N LEU A 171 0.58 3.40 3.30
CA LEU A 171 1.71 3.63 4.22
C LEU A 171 2.29 2.32 4.76
N THR A 172 1.45 1.35 5.11
CA THR A 172 1.91 0.03 5.56
C THR A 172 2.74 -0.66 4.49
N LEU A 173 2.31 -0.59 3.23
CA LEU A 173 3.04 -1.18 2.12
C LEU A 173 4.37 -0.46 1.87
N MET A 174 4.39 0.87 1.90
CA MET A 174 5.62 1.66 1.78
C MET A 174 6.65 1.23 2.84
N TYR A 175 6.29 1.26 4.13
CA TYR A 175 7.20 0.87 5.20
C TYR A 175 7.62 -0.60 5.14
N THR A 176 6.70 -1.48 4.72
CA THR A 176 7.02 -2.90 4.48
C THR A 176 8.12 -3.03 3.43
N MET A 177 8.03 -2.26 2.35
CA MET A 177 9.03 -2.31 1.28
C MET A 177 10.34 -1.62 1.66
N THR A 178 10.30 -0.46 2.33
CA THR A 178 11.51 0.21 2.84
C THR A 178 12.30 -0.70 3.78
N THR A 179 11.62 -1.46 4.65
CA THR A 179 12.27 -2.41 5.57
C THR A 179 12.98 -3.53 4.81
N ARG A 180 12.39 -4.04 3.71
CA ARG A 180 12.96 -5.12 2.92
C ARG A 180 14.16 -4.70 2.09
N ILE A 181 14.10 -3.53 1.47
CA ILE A 181 15.20 -3.02 0.64
C ILE A 181 16.45 -2.80 1.51
N ASN A 182 16.26 -2.41 2.78
CA ASN A 182 17.35 -2.16 3.72
C ASN A 182 17.84 -3.41 4.48
N ASN A 183 17.19 -4.57 4.33
CA ASN A 183 17.60 -5.81 5.01
C ASN A 183 17.47 -7.04 4.09
N PRO A 184 18.51 -7.33 3.28
CA PRO A 184 18.46 -8.41 2.30
C PRO A 184 18.41 -9.82 2.91
N VAL A 185 18.73 -10.01 4.20
CA VAL A 185 18.56 -11.30 4.89
C VAL A 185 17.08 -11.68 5.01
N GLN A 186 16.17 -10.69 5.04
CA GLN A 186 14.72 -10.91 4.97
C GLN A 186 14.22 -11.34 3.58
N LEU A 187 15.04 -11.20 2.53
CA LEU A 187 14.71 -11.65 1.17
C LEU A 187 14.77 -13.17 1.02
N LEU A 188 15.53 -13.89 1.86
CA LEU A 188 15.65 -15.35 1.79
C LEU A 188 14.36 -16.05 2.25
N GLY A 189 13.68 -15.55 3.29
CA GLY A 189 12.36 -16.05 3.70
C GLY A 189 11.25 -15.67 2.69
N ALA A 190 11.38 -14.51 2.06
CA ALA A 190 10.49 -14.02 1.02
C ALA A 190 10.49 -14.88 -0.26
N ALA A 191 11.64 -15.48 -0.61
CA ALA A 191 11.77 -16.38 -1.75
C ALA A 191 10.87 -17.63 -1.65
N PHE A 192 10.50 -18.05 -0.43
CA PHE A 192 9.65 -19.24 -0.20
C PHE A 192 8.17 -18.91 0.04
N ALA A 193 7.79 -17.65 0.16
CA ALA A 193 6.40 -17.28 0.32
C ALA A 193 5.61 -17.51 -0.97
N LYS A 194 4.37 -18.03 -0.83
CA LYS A 194 3.45 -18.27 -1.94
C LYS A 194 2.70 -16.97 -2.30
N PRO A 195 2.91 -16.39 -3.49
CA PRO A 195 2.03 -15.35 -4.01
C PRO A 195 0.63 -15.92 -4.26
N GLY A 196 -0.40 -15.10 -4.19
CA GLY A 196 -1.76 -15.57 -4.50
C GLY A 196 -2.76 -14.43 -4.53
N LYS A 197 -3.63 -14.45 -5.54
CA LYS A 197 -4.75 -13.51 -5.65
C LYS A 197 -5.74 -13.78 -4.53
N VAL A 198 -6.13 -12.73 -3.81
CA VAL A 198 -7.43 -12.73 -3.14
C VAL A 198 -8.50 -12.47 -4.19
N GLU A 199 -9.32 -13.47 -4.48
CA GLU A 199 -10.49 -13.37 -5.37
C GLU A 199 -11.74 -13.18 -4.51
N GLY A 200 -12.65 -12.30 -4.93
CA GLY A 200 -13.99 -12.19 -4.35
C GLY A 200 -14.84 -13.42 -4.67
N GLU A 201 -15.98 -13.56 -4.00
CA GLU A 201 -16.84 -14.77 -3.96
C GLU A 201 -17.51 -15.23 -5.29
N GLU A 202 -16.94 -14.96 -6.46
CA GLU A 202 -17.43 -15.49 -7.76
C GLU A 202 -16.38 -16.32 -8.54
N GLY A 203 -15.33 -16.80 -7.86
CA GLY A 203 -14.19 -17.47 -8.52
C GLY A 203 -13.92 -18.92 -8.11
N ARG A 204 -14.94 -19.74 -7.82
CA ARG A 204 -14.73 -21.20 -7.66
C ARG A 204 -14.76 -21.88 -9.02
N THR A 205 -13.63 -21.96 -9.72
CA THR A 205 -13.25 -23.17 -10.49
C THR A 205 -11.75 -23.14 -10.80
N GLY A 206 -11.06 -24.20 -10.39
CA GLY A 206 -9.61 -24.29 -10.43
C GLY A 206 -8.99 -24.38 -11.82
N MET A 207 -7.70 -24.06 -11.88
CA MET A 207 -6.71 -24.83 -12.61
C MET A 207 -5.32 -24.45 -12.09
N GLU A 208 -4.69 -25.43 -11.47
CA GLU A 208 -3.28 -25.46 -11.15
C GLU A 208 -2.52 -25.62 -12.48
N LEU A 209 -1.87 -24.55 -12.94
CA LEU A 209 -0.95 -24.63 -14.08
C LEU A 209 0.43 -24.99 -13.54
N GLU A 210 0.79 -26.26 -13.68
CA GLU A 210 2.14 -26.78 -13.53
C GLU A 210 3.10 -26.03 -14.46
N ASP A 211 4.09 -25.34 -13.88
CA ASP A 211 5.30 -24.93 -14.58
C ASP A 211 6.10 -26.18 -14.96
N ARG A 212 5.94 -26.66 -16.20
CA ARG A 212 6.86 -27.63 -16.80
C ARG A 212 8.09 -26.89 -17.35
N GLU A 213 9.15 -26.82 -16.56
CA GLU A 213 10.51 -26.66 -17.09
C GLU A 213 10.91 -27.96 -17.80
N GLN A 214 11.10 -27.92 -19.13
CA GLN A 214 11.75 -29.01 -19.86
C GLN A 214 13.28 -28.84 -19.82
N PRO A 215 14.06 -29.83 -19.32
CA PRO A 215 15.50 -29.81 -19.42
C PRO A 215 15.93 -30.39 -20.78
N GLY A 216 16.30 -29.52 -21.72
CA GLY A 216 16.95 -29.91 -22.96
C GLY A 216 18.39 -30.40 -22.72
N LYS A 217 18.56 -31.70 -22.49
CA LYS A 217 19.82 -32.43 -22.66
C LYS A 217 19.86 -32.98 -24.09
N VAL A 218 20.84 -32.59 -24.89
CA VAL A 218 21.35 -33.45 -25.97
C VAL A 218 22.87 -33.39 -25.96
N LYS A 219 23.49 -34.54 -25.72
CA LYS A 219 24.91 -34.80 -26.00
C LYS A 219 25.04 -35.43 -27.41
N SER A 220 26.08 -34.99 -28.10
CA SER A 220 26.95 -35.69 -29.08
C SER A 220 26.35 -36.42 -30.29
N SER A 221 26.85 -36.06 -31.47
CA SER A 221 27.89 -36.83 -32.16
C SER A 221 28.85 -35.88 -32.86
#